data_AF-A0A945LYW1-F1
#
_entry.id   AF-A0A945LYW1-F1
#
_cell.length_a   1.000
_cell.length_b   1.000
_cell.length_c   1.000
_cell.angle_alpha   90.00
_cell.angle_beta   90.00
_cell.angle_gamma   90.00
#
_symmetry.space_group_name_H-M   'P 1'
#
loop_
_entity.id
_entity.type
_entity.pdbx_description
1 polymer ?
#
loop_
_entity_poly.entity_id
_entity_poly.type
_entity_poly.pdbx_seq_one_letter_code
_entity_poly.pdbx_strand_id
1 'polypeptide(L)'
;MIRELLINAIPGETRAALIEDGKLSQFRVLRRGMGPYQGDVLLGRIEKMMPNLSAAFVDIGASRSGFLALRAGAKYSEGEAVLVQVTKEAVADKGPAVTTTISLGSGLVAFLPQGEGVKLSRRITDEAERSRLIAAAEGLCEGAGGLILRTAAQGASRPMLEAALTALQNTWTKMSDRIASGEVSAPASLFGSEDGLLAILRDYGGLADKIHIDLMSAFLAARKLVDGPLPELAGKLTHHREGAIFDLFDVAEEIECLTSRR
;
A
#
# COMPACT_ATOMS: atom_id res chain seq x y z
N MET A 1 -21.60 -25.11 12.16
CA MET A 1 -21.24 -23.74 12.52
C MET A 1 -20.88 -23.05 11.24
N ILE A 2 -21.68 -22.09 10.80
CA ILE A 2 -21.45 -21.35 9.55
C ILE A 2 -20.77 -20.05 9.92
N ARG A 3 -19.63 -19.77 9.27
CA ARG A 3 -18.84 -18.56 9.48
C ARG A 3 -18.82 -17.69 8.23
N GLU A 4 -19.23 -16.44 8.36
CA GLU A 4 -19.32 -15.52 7.24
C GLU A 4 -18.53 -14.25 7.54
N LEU A 5 -17.65 -13.87 6.62
CA LEU A 5 -16.89 -12.63 6.69
C LEU A 5 -17.55 -11.61 5.77
N LEU A 6 -18.11 -10.56 6.35
CA LEU A 6 -18.66 -9.42 5.63
C LEU A 6 -17.61 -8.32 5.54
N ILE A 7 -17.31 -7.88 4.32
CA ILE A 7 -16.38 -6.79 4.05
C ILE A 7 -17.17 -5.66 3.39
N ASN A 8 -17.32 -4.57 4.12
CA ASN A 8 -17.83 -3.30 3.61
C ASN A 8 -16.63 -2.41 3.26
N ALA A 9 -16.44 -2.16 1.97
CA ALA A 9 -15.36 -1.31 1.48
C ALA A 9 -15.93 0.03 1.02
N ILE A 10 -15.61 1.09 1.76
CA ILE A 10 -15.92 2.47 1.38
C ILE A 10 -14.61 3.24 1.13
N PRO A 11 -14.65 4.33 0.36
CA PRO A 11 -13.48 5.20 0.24
C PRO A 11 -13.04 5.64 1.64
N GLY A 12 -11.78 5.40 2.00
CA GLY A 12 -11.28 5.80 3.31
C GLY A 12 -11.45 4.78 4.43
N GLU A 13 -12.15 3.66 4.24
CA GLU A 13 -12.39 2.74 5.34
C GLU A 13 -12.78 1.35 4.83
N THR A 14 -12.18 0.31 5.41
CA THR A 14 -12.59 -1.07 5.19
C THR A 14 -13.07 -1.63 6.51
N ARG A 15 -14.36 -1.98 6.57
CA ARG A 15 -14.99 -2.59 7.75
C ARG A 15 -15.12 -4.09 7.47
N ALA A 16 -14.75 -4.90 8.44
CA ALA A 16 -14.88 -6.34 8.40
C ALA A 16 -15.65 -6.84 9.61
N ALA A 17 -16.68 -7.64 9.38
CA ALA A 17 -17.45 -8.32 10.41
C ALA A 17 -17.36 -9.83 10.19
N LEU A 18 -16.88 -10.57 11.18
CA LEU A 18 -16.95 -12.03 11.20
C LEU A 18 -18.21 -12.43 11.98
N ILE A 19 -19.10 -13.13 11.29
CA ILE A 19 -20.36 -13.64 11.82
C ILE A 19 -20.22 -15.13 12.07
N GLU A 20 -20.70 -15.58 13.24
CA GLU A 20 -20.80 -17.00 13.60
C GLU A 20 -22.25 -17.32 13.96
N ASP A 21 -22.87 -18.24 13.21
CA ASP A 21 -24.27 -18.68 13.40
C ASP A 21 -25.27 -17.50 13.54
N GLY A 22 -25.10 -16.48 12.69
CA GLY A 22 -25.97 -15.30 12.61
C GLY A 22 -25.70 -14.22 13.67
N LYS A 23 -24.62 -14.32 14.44
CA LYS A 23 -24.24 -13.32 15.45
C LYS A 23 -22.88 -12.71 15.16
N LEU A 24 -22.70 -11.42 15.46
CA LEU A 24 -21.42 -10.75 15.33
C LEU A 24 -20.41 -11.34 16.34
N SER A 25 -19.38 -12.01 15.84
CA SER A 25 -18.32 -12.59 16.67
C SER A 25 -17.14 -11.63 16.78
N GLN A 26 -16.70 -11.07 15.66
CA GLN A 26 -15.61 -10.10 15.62
C GLN A 26 -15.92 -8.97 14.66
N PHE A 27 -15.54 -7.76 15.05
CA PHE A 27 -15.66 -6.58 14.21
C PHE A 27 -14.35 -5.82 14.18
N ARG A 28 -13.88 -5.53 12.97
CA ARG A 28 -12.66 -4.77 12.74
C ARG A 28 -12.93 -3.66 11.77
N VAL A 29 -12.53 -2.47 12.18
CA VAL A 29 -12.59 -1.28 11.35
C VAL A 29 -11.16 -0.88 11.02
N LEU A 30 -10.80 -1.03 9.76
CA LEU A 30 -9.60 -0.41 9.20
C LEU A 30 -10.02 0.90 8.58
N ARG A 31 -10.22 1.90 9.45
CA ARG A 31 -10.30 3.29 9.00
C ARG A 31 -8.94 3.65 8.43
N ARG A 32 -8.94 4.19 7.21
CA ARG A 32 -7.90 5.13 6.84
C ARG A 32 -8.09 6.31 7.80
N GLY A 33 -7.28 6.38 8.85
CA GLY A 33 -6.99 7.65 9.50
C GLY A 33 -6.74 8.72 8.44
N MET A 34 -7.20 9.94 8.72
CA MET A 34 -7.07 11.09 7.84
C MET A 34 -5.59 11.43 7.57
N GLY A 35 -4.98 10.71 6.63
CA GLY A 35 -3.65 11.02 6.15
C GLY A 35 -2.87 9.82 5.60
N PRO A 36 -1.72 10.12 4.98
CA PRO A 36 -0.82 9.14 4.43
C PRO A 36 -0.20 8.21 5.47
N TYR A 37 -0.01 6.94 5.08
CA TYR A 37 0.73 5.95 5.85
C TYR A 37 2.17 5.84 5.40
N GLN A 38 3.04 5.36 6.29
CA GLN A 38 4.41 5.03 5.91
C GLN A 38 4.43 4.06 4.71
N GLY A 39 5.12 4.45 3.65
CA GLY A 39 5.24 3.68 2.40
C GLY A 39 4.32 4.15 1.28
N ASP A 40 3.25 4.89 1.57
CA ASP A 40 2.35 5.43 0.56
C ASP A 40 3.08 6.39 -0.38
N VAL A 41 2.81 6.28 -1.67
CA VAL A 41 3.27 7.15 -2.75
C VAL A 41 2.11 8.00 -3.21
N LEU A 42 2.28 9.31 -3.08
CA LEU A 42 1.26 10.32 -3.31
C LEU A 42 1.75 11.35 -4.31
N LEU A 43 0.83 11.87 -5.11
CA LEU A 43 1.03 13.11 -5.85
C LEU A 43 0.55 14.27 -4.99
N GLY A 44 1.49 15.02 -4.42
CA GLY A 44 1.19 16.18 -3.58
C GLY A 44 1.37 17.50 -4.31
N ARG A 45 0.99 18.60 -3.67
CA ARG A 45 1.20 19.97 -4.16
C ARG A 45 2.03 20.76 -3.16
N ILE A 46 3.07 21.45 -3.62
CA ILE A 46 3.89 22.27 -2.73
C ILE A 46 3.08 23.49 -2.30
N GLU A 47 2.72 23.56 -1.02
CA GLU A 47 1.99 24.70 -0.46
C GLU A 47 2.94 25.83 -0.11
N LYS A 48 4.08 25.50 0.48
CA LYS A 48 5.00 26.49 1.02
C LYS A 48 6.44 26.03 0.95
N MET A 49 7.30 26.90 0.43
CA MET A 49 8.75 26.69 0.44
C MET A 49 9.38 27.31 1.68
N MET A 50 10.35 26.63 2.28
CA MET A 50 11.10 27.08 3.45
C MET A 50 12.61 27.03 3.14
N PRO A 51 13.17 28.01 2.39
CA PRO A 51 14.57 27.98 1.94
C PRO A 51 15.57 27.89 3.10
N ASN A 52 15.31 28.60 4.20
CA ASN A 52 16.17 28.62 5.39
C ASN A 52 16.28 27.25 6.08
N LEU A 53 15.29 26.36 5.88
CA LEU A 53 15.27 25.01 6.43
C LEU A 53 15.59 23.95 5.38
N SER A 54 15.89 24.35 4.14
CA SER A 54 16.00 23.44 2.99
C SER A 54 14.83 22.46 2.94
N ALA A 55 13.60 22.97 3.08
CA ALA A 55 12.40 22.15 3.19
C ALA A 55 11.21 22.77 2.45
N ALA A 56 10.18 21.95 2.21
CA ALA A 56 8.90 22.36 1.66
C ALA A 56 7.77 21.66 2.41
N PHE A 57 6.63 22.34 2.54
CA PHE A 57 5.38 21.73 2.96
C PHE A 57 4.57 21.34 1.74
N VAL A 58 4.11 20.09 1.73
CA VAL A 58 3.41 19.50 0.60
C VAL A 58 2.00 19.12 1.05
N ASP A 59 0.97 19.68 0.42
CA ASP A 59 -0.39 19.17 0.54
C ASP A 59 -0.45 17.79 -0.10
N ILE A 60 -0.89 16.83 0.70
CA ILE A 60 -0.99 15.41 0.35
C ILE A 60 -2.41 14.89 0.62
N GLY A 61 -3.38 15.78 0.82
CA GLY A 61 -4.77 15.44 1.11
C GLY A 61 -4.99 14.95 2.54
N ALA A 62 -4.10 15.31 3.46
CA ALA A 62 -4.17 14.95 4.88
C ALA A 62 -4.65 16.12 5.75
N SER A 63 -4.91 15.85 7.03
CA SER A 63 -5.22 16.91 8.01
C SER A 63 -4.06 17.90 8.23
N ARG A 64 -2.82 17.49 7.96
CA ARG A 64 -1.61 18.32 8.02
C ARG A 64 -0.71 18.06 6.82
N SER A 65 -0.09 19.12 6.30
CA SER A 65 0.85 19.05 5.18
C SER A 65 2.06 18.17 5.51
N GLY A 66 2.55 17.46 4.50
CA GLY A 66 3.76 16.65 4.58
C GLY A 66 5.01 17.51 4.63
N PHE A 67 5.95 17.14 5.48
CA PHE A 67 7.27 17.78 5.55
C PHE A 67 8.22 17.11 4.55
N LEU A 68 8.61 17.83 3.50
CA LEU A 68 9.58 17.40 2.51
C LEU A 68 10.94 18.08 2.75
N ALA A 69 11.95 17.29 3.11
CA ALA A 69 13.33 17.76 3.16
C ALA A 69 13.92 17.82 1.74
N LEU A 70 14.44 18.97 1.33
CA LEU A 70 15.02 19.20 0.01
C LEU A 70 16.50 18.83 0.00
N ARG A 71 16.93 18.17 -1.08
CA ARG A 71 18.36 17.97 -1.36
C ARG A 71 18.96 19.26 -1.93
N ALA A 72 20.26 19.45 -1.72
CA ALA A 72 21.00 20.58 -2.27
C ALA A 72 20.82 20.63 -3.81
N GLY A 73 20.40 21.79 -4.32
CA GLY A 73 20.16 22.01 -5.75
C GLY A 73 18.76 21.64 -6.25
N ALA A 74 17.87 21.10 -5.41
CA ALA A 74 16.49 20.87 -5.79
C ALA A 74 15.76 22.21 -6.05
N LYS A 75 15.18 22.36 -7.24
CA LYS A 75 14.38 23.52 -7.62
C LYS A 75 12.92 23.11 -7.68
N TYR A 76 12.14 23.65 -6.76
CA TYR A 76 10.70 23.49 -6.71
C TYR A 76 10.05 24.86 -6.55
N SER A 77 8.83 25.00 -7.07
CA SER A 77 8.01 26.20 -6.91
C SER A 77 6.76 25.92 -6.08
N GLU A 78 6.25 26.94 -5.40
CA GLU A 78 4.94 26.86 -4.76
C GLU A 78 3.85 26.61 -5.81
N GLY A 79 2.88 25.75 -5.48
CA GLY A 79 1.82 25.29 -6.37
C GLY A 79 2.22 24.12 -7.29
N GLU A 80 3.50 23.77 -7.38
CA GLU A 80 4.00 22.66 -8.21
C GLU A 80 3.53 21.30 -7.66
N ALA A 81 3.15 20.39 -8.56
CA ALA A 81 2.84 19.02 -8.19
C ALA A 81 4.13 18.21 -8.02
N VAL A 82 4.23 17.44 -6.94
CA VAL A 82 5.43 16.68 -6.59
C VAL A 82 5.05 15.28 -6.17
N LEU A 83 5.72 14.28 -6.76
CA LEU A 83 5.59 12.89 -6.36
C LEU A 83 6.39 12.65 -5.07
N VAL A 84 5.71 12.18 -4.04
CA VAL A 84 6.31 11.96 -2.73
C VAL A 84 5.95 10.59 -2.16
N GLN A 85 6.85 9.98 -1.41
CA GLN A 85 6.61 8.81 -0.60
C GLN A 85 6.68 9.17 0.87
N VAL A 86 5.77 8.60 1.66
CA VAL A 86 5.69 8.86 3.10
C VAL A 86 6.70 7.99 3.81
N THR A 87 7.60 8.62 4.54
CA THR A 87 8.68 7.95 5.27
C THR A 87 8.36 7.77 6.74
N LYS A 88 7.57 8.67 7.32
CA LYS A 88 7.08 8.60 8.69
C LYS A 88 5.67 9.17 8.74
N GLU A 89 4.82 8.52 9.52
CA GLU A 89 3.45 8.98 9.77
C GLU A 89 3.44 10.29 10.55
N ALA A 90 2.28 10.96 10.53
CA ALA A 90 2.05 12.12 11.37
C ALA A 90 2.10 11.73 12.85
N VAL A 91 2.75 12.55 13.67
CA VAL A 91 2.87 12.32 15.12
C VAL A 91 2.41 13.58 15.84
N ALA A 92 1.30 13.48 16.57
CA ALA A 92 0.70 14.56 17.34
C ALA A 92 0.55 15.85 16.50
N ASP A 93 1.39 16.86 16.76
CA ASP A 93 1.35 18.15 16.06
C ASP A 93 2.21 18.24 14.79
N LYS A 94 2.95 17.18 14.45
CA LYS A 94 3.82 17.17 13.27
C LYS A 94 3.15 16.41 12.14
N GLY A 95 3.06 17.05 10.98
CA GLY A 95 2.66 16.39 9.74
C GLY A 95 3.62 15.24 9.37
N PRO A 96 3.19 14.34 8.47
CA PRO A 96 3.99 13.20 8.07
C PRO A 96 5.27 13.64 7.35
N ALA A 97 6.36 12.89 7.50
CA ALA A 97 7.59 13.17 6.77
C ALA A 97 7.57 12.47 5.42
N VAL A 98 7.86 13.20 4.35
CA VAL A 98 7.81 12.68 2.98
C VAL A 98 9.15 12.85 2.26
N THR A 99 9.36 12.07 1.20
CA THR A 99 10.56 12.11 0.37
C THR A 99 10.21 12.01 -1.11
N THR A 100 11.01 12.62 -1.98
CA THR A 100 10.88 12.46 -3.45
C THR A 100 11.66 11.25 -3.98
N THR A 101 12.41 10.55 -3.13
CA THR A 101 13.08 9.30 -3.50
C THR A 101 12.12 8.13 -3.31
N ILE A 102 11.51 7.66 -4.39
CA ILE A 102 10.49 6.60 -4.34
C ILE A 102 11.17 5.24 -4.23
N SER A 103 10.64 4.38 -3.35
CA SER A 103 11.08 2.99 -3.16
C SER A 103 9.87 2.07 -3.09
N LEU A 104 9.72 1.19 -4.08
CA LEU A 104 8.65 0.20 -4.14
C LEU A 104 9.18 -1.15 -3.67
N GLY A 105 8.65 -1.69 -2.58
CA GLY A 105 9.13 -2.93 -1.99
C GLY A 105 8.24 -4.14 -2.30
N SER A 106 8.86 -5.29 -2.54
CA SER A 106 8.25 -6.63 -2.45
C SER A 106 8.92 -7.42 -1.32
N GLY A 107 8.48 -8.66 -1.07
CA GLY A 107 9.12 -9.53 -0.07
C GLY A 107 10.63 -9.74 -0.33
N LEU A 108 11.02 -9.94 -1.59
CA LEU A 108 12.39 -10.27 -1.98
C LEU A 108 13.24 -9.05 -2.32
N VAL A 109 12.68 -8.07 -3.01
CA VAL A 109 13.43 -6.95 -3.59
C VAL A 109 12.75 -5.62 -3.32
N ALA A 110 13.48 -4.52 -3.41
CA ALA A 110 12.92 -3.18 -3.49
C ALA A 110 13.48 -2.45 -4.72
N PHE A 111 12.59 -1.84 -5.49
CA PHE A 111 12.89 -1.11 -6.71
C PHE A 111 12.89 0.40 -6.45
N LEU A 112 13.92 1.09 -6.93
CA LEU A 112 14.10 2.53 -6.79
C LEU A 112 14.16 3.17 -8.17
N PRO A 113 13.07 3.76 -8.69
CA PRO A 113 13.04 4.32 -10.03
C PRO A 113 14.10 5.40 -10.28
N GLN A 114 14.40 6.23 -9.27
CA GLN A 114 15.44 7.28 -9.34
C GLN A 114 16.82 6.81 -8.85
N GLY A 115 16.97 5.52 -8.55
CA GLY A 115 18.22 4.94 -8.09
C GLY A 115 19.05 4.36 -9.21
N GLU A 116 20.25 3.88 -8.88
CA GLU A 116 21.14 3.17 -9.80
C GLU A 116 21.79 1.98 -9.10
N GLY A 117 22.08 0.95 -9.90
CA GLY A 117 22.82 -0.23 -9.51
C GLY A 117 22.07 -1.19 -8.58
N VAL A 118 22.76 -2.27 -8.21
CA VAL A 118 22.25 -3.30 -7.28
C VAL A 118 22.90 -3.12 -5.91
N LYS A 119 22.08 -3.11 -4.86
CA LYS A 119 22.49 -3.02 -3.46
C LYS A 119 21.93 -4.20 -2.67
N LEU A 120 22.66 -4.63 -1.65
CA LEU A 120 22.25 -5.74 -0.78
C LEU A 120 21.90 -5.23 0.62
N SER A 121 20.93 -5.88 1.26
CA SER A 121 20.63 -5.68 2.68
C SER A 121 21.87 -5.94 3.54
N ARG A 122 22.17 -5.02 4.46
CA ARG A 122 23.29 -5.14 5.42
C ARG A 122 23.17 -6.36 6.35
N ARG A 123 21.99 -6.96 6.44
CA ARG A 123 21.73 -8.17 7.26
C ARG A 123 22.15 -9.46 6.56
N ILE A 124 22.44 -9.44 5.25
CA ILE A 124 23.01 -10.58 4.53
C ILE A 124 24.52 -10.49 4.72
N THR A 125 25.06 -11.29 5.65
CA THR A 125 26.47 -11.27 6.02
C THR A 125 27.28 -12.39 5.39
N ASP A 126 26.63 -13.44 4.88
CA ASP A 126 27.31 -14.54 4.20
C ASP A 126 27.85 -14.10 2.83
N GLU A 127 29.16 -14.18 2.65
CA GLU A 127 29.83 -13.64 1.47
C GLU A 127 29.59 -14.49 0.21
N ALA A 128 29.39 -15.80 0.37
CA ALA A 128 29.01 -16.69 -0.73
C ALA A 128 27.63 -16.32 -1.28
N GLU A 129 26.65 -16.14 -0.38
CA GLU A 129 25.31 -15.74 -0.77
C GLU A 129 25.26 -14.32 -1.35
N ARG A 130 26.04 -13.38 -0.81
CA ARG A 130 26.15 -12.03 -1.38
C ARG A 130 26.67 -12.07 -2.82
N SER A 131 27.74 -12.82 -3.06
CA SER A 131 28.33 -13.00 -4.40
C SER A 131 27.32 -13.63 -5.36
N ARG A 132 26.60 -14.67 -4.91
CA ARG A 132 25.55 -15.35 -5.70
C ARG A 132 24.42 -14.39 -6.08
N LEU A 133 23.94 -13.61 -5.12
CA LEU A 133 22.83 -12.67 -5.31
C LEU A 133 23.20 -11.49 -6.21
N ILE A 134 24.44 -10.97 -6.11
CA ILE A 134 24.95 -9.95 -7.02
C ILE A 134 24.96 -10.49 -8.46
N ALA A 135 25.54 -11.67 -8.68
CA ALA A 135 25.58 -12.29 -10.00
C ALA A 135 24.16 -12.61 -10.55
N ALA A 136 23.23 -13.00 -9.67
CA ALA A 136 21.84 -13.24 -10.06
C ALA A 136 21.09 -11.97 -10.44
N ALA A 137 21.46 -10.82 -9.85
CA ALA A 137 20.83 -9.53 -10.06
C ALA A 137 21.53 -8.66 -11.12
N GLU A 138 22.69 -9.09 -11.61
CA GLU A 138 23.44 -8.42 -12.67
C GLU A 138 22.59 -8.32 -13.95
N GLY A 139 22.58 -7.12 -14.55
CA GLY A 139 21.78 -6.81 -15.74
C GLY A 139 20.28 -6.57 -15.50
N LEU A 140 19.73 -6.88 -14.32
CA LEU A 140 18.27 -6.77 -14.11
C LEU A 140 17.75 -5.31 -14.07
N CYS A 141 18.59 -4.34 -13.69
CA CYS A 141 18.19 -2.93 -13.52
C CYS A 141 19.02 -1.94 -14.37
N GLU A 142 19.72 -2.40 -15.41
CA GLU A 142 20.52 -1.50 -16.25
C GLU A 142 19.63 -0.45 -16.94
N GLY A 143 19.87 0.82 -16.64
CA GLY A 143 19.15 1.97 -17.22
C GLY A 143 17.69 2.15 -16.77
N ALA A 144 17.16 1.24 -15.94
CA ALA A 144 15.75 1.23 -15.54
C ALA A 144 15.54 1.47 -14.03
N GLY A 145 16.55 1.97 -13.32
CA GLY A 145 16.49 2.30 -11.89
C GLY A 145 17.49 1.52 -11.04
N GLY A 146 17.26 1.52 -9.72
CA GLY A 146 18.08 0.80 -8.74
C GLY A 146 17.34 -0.39 -8.12
N LEU A 147 18.10 -1.39 -7.68
CA LEU A 147 17.59 -2.59 -7.03
C LEU A 147 18.20 -2.77 -5.64
N ILE A 148 17.37 -3.09 -4.66
CA ILE A 148 17.82 -3.54 -3.34
C ILE A 148 17.35 -4.98 -3.11
N LEU A 149 18.29 -5.89 -2.90
CA LEU A 149 18.00 -7.26 -2.49
C LEU A 149 17.80 -7.32 -0.97
N ARG A 150 16.59 -7.71 -0.53
CA ARG A 150 16.21 -7.75 0.89
C ARG A 150 16.72 -9.03 1.53
N THR A 151 16.69 -9.11 2.87
CA THR A 151 17.13 -10.29 3.63
C THR A 151 16.40 -11.58 3.20
N ALA A 152 15.14 -11.49 2.78
CA ALA A 152 14.36 -12.63 2.29
C ALA A 152 14.74 -13.10 0.87
N ALA A 153 15.61 -12.36 0.16
CA ALA A 153 16.17 -12.80 -1.12
C ALA A 153 17.18 -13.96 -0.95
N GLN A 154 17.62 -14.25 0.27
CA GLN A 154 18.54 -15.36 0.52
C GLN A 154 17.93 -16.68 0.03
N GLY A 155 18.68 -17.43 -0.78
CA GLY A 155 18.21 -18.65 -1.43
C GLY A 155 17.28 -18.44 -2.64
N ALA A 156 16.86 -17.21 -2.95
CA ALA A 156 16.01 -16.95 -4.11
C ALA A 156 16.77 -17.17 -5.42
N SER A 157 16.08 -17.70 -6.43
CA SER A 157 16.63 -17.88 -7.78
C SER A 157 16.51 -16.59 -8.61
N ARG A 158 17.32 -16.44 -9.66
CA ARG A 158 17.24 -15.29 -10.58
C ARG A 158 15.83 -15.06 -11.13
N PRO A 159 15.09 -16.09 -11.62
CA PRO A 159 13.72 -15.89 -12.09
C PRO A 159 12.76 -15.32 -11.03
N MET A 160 12.93 -15.68 -9.75
CA MET A 160 12.10 -15.13 -8.67
C MET A 160 12.39 -13.64 -8.43
N LEU A 161 13.66 -13.25 -8.48
CA LEU A 161 14.07 -11.84 -8.36
C LEU A 161 13.57 -11.01 -9.54
N GLU A 162 13.69 -11.55 -10.75
CA GLU A 162 13.23 -10.93 -11.99
C GLU A 162 11.70 -10.75 -11.98
N ALA A 163 10.93 -11.80 -11.66
CA ALA A 163 9.48 -11.70 -11.57
C ALA A 163 9.03 -10.66 -10.54
N ALA A 164 9.68 -10.61 -9.38
CA ALA A 164 9.39 -9.62 -8.35
C ALA A 164 9.73 -8.19 -8.81
N LEU A 165 10.86 -8.01 -9.49
CA LEU A 165 11.26 -6.71 -10.06
C LEU A 165 10.29 -6.26 -11.15
N THR A 166 9.96 -7.12 -12.11
CA THR A 166 9.04 -6.80 -13.20
C THR A 166 7.68 -6.38 -12.67
N ALA A 167 7.18 -7.04 -11.61
CA ALA A 167 5.93 -6.62 -10.95
C ALA A 167 6.02 -5.19 -10.40
N LEU A 168 7.13 -4.85 -9.73
CA LEU A 168 7.36 -3.49 -9.20
C LEU A 168 7.53 -2.44 -10.30
N GLN A 169 8.24 -2.77 -11.38
CA GLN A 169 8.39 -1.90 -12.55
C GLN A 169 7.05 -1.65 -13.23
N ASN A 170 6.21 -2.67 -13.40
CA ASN A 170 4.87 -2.50 -13.95
C ASN A 170 3.99 -1.60 -13.08
N THR A 171 4.10 -1.72 -11.76
CA THR A 171 3.41 -0.81 -10.83
C THR A 171 3.92 0.62 -10.98
N TRP A 172 5.23 0.81 -11.10
CA TRP A 172 5.83 2.12 -11.37
C TRP A 172 5.32 2.74 -12.67
N THR A 173 5.40 2.01 -13.78
CA THR A 173 4.95 2.47 -15.09
C THR A 173 3.48 2.89 -15.06
N LYS A 174 2.60 2.08 -14.45
CA LYS A 174 1.18 2.44 -14.29
C LYS A 174 0.98 3.73 -13.50
N MET A 175 1.74 3.96 -12.43
CA MET A 175 1.67 5.21 -11.68
C MET A 175 2.15 6.39 -12.52
N SER A 176 3.31 6.24 -13.18
CA SER A 176 3.89 7.29 -14.02
C SER A 176 2.97 7.67 -15.18
N ASP A 177 2.34 6.69 -15.84
CA ASP A 177 1.41 6.90 -16.94
C ASP A 177 0.17 7.68 -16.49
N ARG A 178 -0.38 7.37 -15.31
CA ARG A 178 -1.54 8.08 -14.74
C ARG A 178 -1.24 9.55 -14.40
N ILE A 179 0.00 9.85 -14.01
CA ILE A 179 0.45 11.23 -13.80
C ILE A 179 0.62 11.93 -15.15
N ALA A 180 1.30 11.27 -16.11
CA ALA A 180 1.60 11.85 -17.41
C ALA A 180 0.36 12.08 -18.28
N SER A 181 -0.66 11.23 -18.16
CA SER A 181 -1.94 11.37 -18.87
C SER A 181 -2.83 12.48 -18.30
N GLY A 182 -2.51 13.02 -17.12
CA GLY A 182 -3.35 13.98 -16.41
C GLY A 182 -4.63 13.38 -15.82
N GLU A 183 -4.75 12.04 -15.78
CA GLU A 183 -5.87 11.34 -15.12
C GLU A 183 -5.95 11.71 -13.62
N VAL A 184 -4.80 12.01 -13.01
CA VAL A 184 -4.68 12.28 -11.59
C VAL A 184 -4.14 13.69 -11.35
N SER A 185 -4.81 14.45 -10.47
CA SER A 185 -4.37 15.78 -10.04
C SER A 185 -4.03 15.80 -8.55
N ALA A 186 -3.04 16.61 -8.17
CA ALA A 186 -2.64 16.76 -6.78
C ALA A 186 -3.69 17.54 -5.95
N PRO A 187 -4.02 17.13 -4.72
CA PRO A 187 -3.46 15.97 -3.99
C PRO A 187 -4.16 14.64 -4.34
N ALA A 188 -3.39 13.57 -4.57
CA ALA A 188 -3.94 12.23 -4.83
C ALA A 188 -3.01 11.10 -4.38
N SER A 189 -3.61 9.96 -4.02
CA SER A 189 -2.86 8.73 -3.75
C SER A 189 -2.66 7.91 -5.03
N LEU A 190 -1.41 7.50 -5.29
CA LEU A 190 -1.01 6.77 -6.49
C LEU A 190 -0.69 5.31 -6.20
N PHE A 191 -0.11 5.05 -5.04
CA PHE A 191 0.24 3.71 -4.56
C PHE A 191 0.32 3.73 -3.04
N GLY A 192 -0.06 2.63 -2.41
CA GLY A 192 -0.40 2.64 -0.99
C GLY A 192 -1.91 2.73 -0.78
N SER A 193 -2.37 2.12 0.31
CA SER A 193 -3.76 1.74 0.61
C SER A 193 -4.34 0.47 -0.07
N GLU A 194 -3.53 -0.48 -0.55
CA GLU A 194 -4.02 -1.83 -0.89
C GLU A 194 -4.17 -2.80 0.31
N ASP A 195 -3.64 -2.49 1.49
CA ASP A 195 -3.54 -3.51 2.55
C ASP A 195 -4.61 -3.47 3.65
N GLY A 196 -5.69 -2.70 3.49
CA GLY A 196 -6.88 -2.91 4.33
C GLY A 196 -7.54 -4.25 4.01
N LEU A 197 -7.79 -4.45 2.72
CA LEU A 197 -8.38 -5.68 2.20
C LEU A 197 -7.43 -6.88 2.36
N LEU A 198 -6.14 -6.73 2.06
CA LEU A 198 -5.17 -7.81 2.29
C LEU A 198 -5.05 -8.16 3.77
N ALA A 199 -4.94 -7.18 4.67
CA ALA A 199 -4.87 -7.47 6.11
C ALA A 199 -6.13 -8.19 6.60
N ILE A 200 -7.32 -7.77 6.16
CA ILE A 200 -8.58 -8.44 6.50
C ILE A 200 -8.59 -9.87 5.96
N LEU A 201 -8.28 -10.07 4.68
CA LEU A 201 -8.32 -11.40 4.08
C LEU A 201 -7.28 -12.35 4.68
N ARG A 202 -6.08 -11.88 5.01
CA ARG A 202 -5.06 -12.67 5.70
C ARG A 202 -5.46 -13.04 7.12
N ASP A 203 -5.98 -12.08 7.88
CA ASP A 203 -6.26 -12.26 9.30
C ASP A 203 -7.57 -13.04 9.55
N TYR A 204 -8.58 -12.86 8.68
CA TYR A 204 -9.94 -13.41 8.87
C TYR A 204 -10.42 -14.33 7.75
N GLY A 205 -9.87 -14.25 6.54
CA GLY A 205 -10.37 -15.01 5.39
C GLY A 205 -10.29 -16.53 5.58
N GLY A 206 -9.25 -17.01 6.26
CA GLY A 206 -9.10 -18.42 6.61
C GLY A 206 -10.17 -18.94 7.59
N LEU A 207 -10.72 -18.06 8.44
CA LEU A 207 -11.71 -18.41 9.46
C LEU A 207 -13.13 -18.52 8.91
N ALA A 208 -13.40 -17.86 7.78
CA ALA A 208 -14.74 -17.81 7.19
C ALA A 208 -14.95 -18.94 6.18
N ASP A 209 -16.18 -19.44 6.11
CA ASP A 209 -16.64 -20.35 5.07
C ASP A 209 -17.03 -19.57 3.80
N LYS A 210 -17.56 -18.35 3.97
CA LYS A 210 -17.91 -17.41 2.90
C LYS A 210 -17.41 -16.00 3.19
N ILE A 211 -16.95 -15.32 2.16
CA ILE A 211 -16.47 -13.93 2.21
C ILE A 211 -17.32 -13.10 1.27
N HIS A 212 -18.08 -12.17 1.84
CA HIS A 212 -18.99 -11.29 1.11
C HIS A 212 -18.37 -9.89 1.00
N ILE A 213 -18.28 -9.34 -0.22
CA ILE A 213 -17.73 -8.02 -0.49
C ILE A 213 -18.76 -7.19 -1.25
N ASP A 214 -19.05 -5.99 -0.75
CA ASP A 214 -20.11 -5.11 -1.27
C ASP A 214 -19.68 -4.23 -2.46
N LEU A 215 -18.40 -3.86 -2.52
CA LEU A 215 -17.88 -2.98 -3.55
C LEU A 215 -17.17 -3.77 -4.66
N MET A 216 -17.59 -3.56 -5.91
CA MET A 216 -17.05 -4.27 -7.07
C MET A 216 -15.54 -4.11 -7.24
N SER A 217 -15.00 -2.90 -7.05
CA SER A 217 -13.56 -2.66 -7.15
C SER A 217 -12.78 -3.40 -6.06
N ALA A 218 -13.31 -3.46 -4.83
CA ALA A 218 -12.73 -4.24 -3.74
C ALA A 218 -12.83 -5.75 -4.00
N PHE A 219 -13.92 -6.23 -4.60
CA PHE A 219 -14.05 -7.63 -4.98
C PHE A 219 -13.05 -8.03 -6.07
N LEU A 220 -12.85 -7.20 -7.10
CA LEU A 220 -11.84 -7.44 -8.12
C LEU A 220 -10.42 -7.40 -7.54
N ALA A 221 -10.15 -6.52 -6.57
CA ALA A 221 -8.89 -6.50 -5.83
C ALA A 221 -8.70 -7.78 -4.99
N ALA A 222 -9.74 -8.21 -4.25
CA ALA A 222 -9.72 -9.46 -3.50
C ALA A 222 -9.47 -10.67 -4.42
N ARG A 223 -10.10 -10.71 -5.58
CA ARG A 223 -9.84 -11.74 -6.59
C ARG A 223 -8.37 -11.79 -7.01
N LYS A 224 -7.72 -10.65 -7.24
CA LYS A 224 -6.29 -10.61 -7.55
C LYS A 224 -5.43 -11.13 -6.39
N LEU A 225 -5.82 -10.83 -5.15
CA LEU A 225 -5.14 -11.35 -3.96
C LEU A 225 -5.30 -12.87 -3.84
N VAL A 226 -6.45 -13.38 -4.24
CA VAL A 226 -6.74 -14.81 -4.22
C VAL A 226 -6.09 -15.56 -5.37
N ASP A 227 -6.04 -14.97 -6.57
CA ASP A 227 -5.32 -15.52 -7.72
C ASP A 227 -3.77 -15.43 -7.52
N GLY A 228 -3.29 -14.87 -6.41
CA GLY A 228 -1.88 -14.70 -6.08
C GLY A 228 -1.53 -15.09 -4.64
N PRO A 229 -1.41 -14.14 -3.70
CA PRO A 229 -0.92 -14.39 -2.34
C PRO A 229 -1.80 -15.25 -1.42
N LEU A 230 -3.11 -15.38 -1.68
CA LEU A 230 -4.09 -16.07 -0.81
C LEU A 230 -4.96 -17.09 -1.59
N PRO A 231 -4.37 -18.09 -2.26
CA PRO A 231 -5.10 -19.04 -3.11
C PRO A 231 -6.13 -19.89 -2.35
N GLU A 232 -5.98 -20.07 -1.04
CA GLU A 232 -6.89 -20.81 -0.18
C GLU A 232 -8.31 -20.19 -0.08
N LEU A 233 -8.48 -18.95 -0.54
CA LEU A 233 -9.76 -18.23 -0.49
C LEU A 233 -10.54 -18.25 -1.83
N ALA A 234 -10.03 -18.93 -2.87
CA ALA A 234 -10.59 -18.97 -4.23
C ALA A 234 -12.06 -19.37 -4.33
N GLY A 235 -12.51 -20.28 -3.47
CA GLY A 235 -13.90 -20.74 -3.45
C GLY A 235 -14.83 -19.94 -2.54
N LYS A 236 -14.33 -18.95 -1.79
CA LYS A 236 -15.06 -18.32 -0.70
C LYS A 236 -15.62 -16.94 -1.04
N LEU A 237 -15.07 -16.28 -2.06
CA LEU A 237 -15.39 -14.91 -2.44
C LEU A 237 -16.74 -14.79 -3.16
N THR A 238 -17.63 -13.94 -2.64
CA THR A 238 -18.89 -13.56 -3.27
C THR A 238 -19.03 -12.05 -3.31
N HIS A 239 -19.40 -11.51 -4.46
CA HIS A 239 -19.74 -10.08 -4.60
C HIS A 239 -21.21 -9.87 -4.28
N HIS A 240 -21.51 -8.99 -3.33
CA HIS A 240 -22.87 -8.65 -2.94
C HIS A 240 -23.31 -7.33 -3.61
N ARG A 241 -24.51 -7.27 -4.20
CA ARG A 241 -24.99 -6.11 -4.99
C ARG A 241 -26.16 -5.35 -4.39
N GLU A 242 -26.87 -5.92 -3.44
CA GLU A 242 -28.16 -5.40 -2.98
C GLU A 242 -28.08 -5.03 -1.48
N GLY A 243 -28.58 -3.86 -1.09
CA GLY A 243 -28.63 -3.43 0.31
C GLY A 243 -27.27 -3.14 0.97
N ALA A 244 -27.29 -2.59 2.18
CA ALA A 244 -26.06 -2.48 2.97
C ALA A 244 -25.74 -3.85 3.57
N ILE A 245 -24.53 -4.33 3.37
CA ILE A 245 -24.12 -5.70 3.72
C ILE A 245 -24.31 -6.02 5.21
N PHE A 246 -24.25 -5.04 6.12
CA PHE A 246 -24.48 -5.25 7.55
C PHE A 246 -25.95 -5.28 7.95
N ASP A 247 -26.81 -4.59 7.21
CA ASP A 247 -28.26 -4.58 7.44
C ASP A 247 -28.87 -5.93 7.05
N LEU A 248 -28.40 -6.51 5.94
CA LEU A 248 -28.89 -7.79 5.43
C LEU A 248 -28.61 -8.99 6.34
N PHE A 249 -27.62 -8.86 7.20
CA PHE A 249 -27.22 -9.90 8.15
C PHE A 249 -27.63 -9.55 9.59
N ASP A 250 -28.51 -8.54 9.78
CA ASP A 250 -29.03 -8.11 11.08
C ASP A 250 -27.95 -7.74 12.12
N VAL A 251 -26.76 -7.31 11.67
CA VAL A 251 -25.63 -6.94 12.56
C VAL A 251 -25.37 -5.43 12.62
N ALA A 252 -26.15 -4.62 11.90
CA ALA A 252 -25.95 -3.18 11.82
C ALA A 252 -26.07 -2.48 13.19
N GLU A 253 -27.10 -2.78 13.98
CA GLU A 253 -27.31 -2.18 15.30
C GLU A 253 -26.18 -2.55 16.30
N GLU A 254 -25.71 -3.81 16.25
CA GLU A 254 -24.59 -4.28 17.08
C GLU A 254 -23.29 -3.53 16.73
N ILE A 255 -23.05 -3.31 15.44
CA ILE A 255 -21.89 -2.55 14.93
C ILE A 255 -21.99 -1.07 15.32
N GLU A 256 -23.16 -0.45 15.23
CA GLU A 256 -23.37 0.95 15.64
C GLU A 256 -23.08 1.14 17.14
N CYS A 257 -23.52 0.21 17.99
CA CYS A 257 -23.24 0.27 19.43
C CYS A 257 -21.73 0.17 19.74
N LEU A 258 -20.99 -0.66 18.99
CA LEU A 258 -19.53 -0.82 19.14
C LEU A 258 -18.75 0.39 18.63
N THR A 259 -19.27 1.10 17.63
CA THR A 259 -18.60 2.26 17.01
C THR A 259 -18.89 3.58 17.69
N SER A 260 -19.99 3.70 18.45
CA SER A 260 -20.42 4.92 19.16
C SER A 260 -19.85 5.07 20.59
N ARG A 261 -19.13 4.06 21.11
CA ARG A 261 -18.48 4.09 22.44
C ARG A 261 -17.02 4.58 22.44
N ARG A 262 -16.56 5.27 21.39
CA ARG A 262 -15.19 5.80 21.28
C ARG A 262 -15.15 7.26 20.84
#